data_AF-A0A0A9W844-F1
#
_entry.id   AF-A0A0A9W844-F1
#
_cell.length_a   1.000
_cell.length_b   1.000
_cell.length_c   1.000
_cell.angle_alpha   90.00
_cell.angle_beta   90.00
_cell.angle_gamma   90.00
#
_symmetry.space_group_name_H-M   'P 1'
#
loop_
_entity.id
_entity.type
_entity.pdbx_description
1 polymer ?
#
loop_
_entity_poly.entity_id
_entity_poly.type
_entity_poly.pdbx_seq_one_letter_code
_entity_poly.pdbx_strand_id
1 'polypeptide(L)'
;MDCVSQPCGGCQAGERLSDVNVWTTDISKVLNSPRARKKFHEFISTKKLEEAEQTLHLWEQIDKIQRKKRERNDLPRNALLRAYKHLYDYAEEYINFDEAEMRQLRRLTKSCSPEVEDEILEMAKQSAQKLLSDDHRHFSSHLWNQLGR
;
A
#
# COMPACT_ATOMS: atom_id res chain seq x y z
N MET A 1 23.36 1.47 -44.29
CA MET A 1 22.03 1.03 -43.79
C MET A 1 22.09 1.20 -42.29
N ASP A 2 21.78 2.41 -41.87
CA ASP A 2 22.16 2.97 -40.58
C ASP A 2 20.90 3.06 -39.74
N CYS A 3 20.70 2.12 -38.81
CA CYS A 3 19.73 2.28 -37.74
C CYS A 3 20.49 2.73 -36.49
N VAL A 4 20.66 4.05 -36.39
CA VAL A 4 21.09 4.72 -35.17
C VAL A 4 20.02 4.46 -34.10
N SER A 5 20.35 3.64 -33.11
CA SER A 5 19.56 3.48 -31.90
C SER A 5 19.62 4.78 -31.09
N GLN A 6 18.58 5.59 -31.26
CA GLN A 6 18.39 6.82 -30.50
C GLN A 6 18.08 6.46 -29.03
N PRO A 7 18.76 7.05 -28.03
CA PRO A 7 18.48 6.78 -26.64
C PRO A 7 17.09 7.31 -26.30
N CYS A 8 16.21 6.43 -25.79
CA CYS A 8 14.97 6.82 -25.13
C CYS A 8 15.33 7.76 -23.98
N GLY A 9 15.19 9.06 -24.24
CA GLY A 9 15.25 10.10 -23.23
C GLY A 9 14.24 9.76 -22.15
N GLY A 10 14.74 9.48 -20.94
CA GLY A 10 13.94 9.42 -19.74
C GLY A 10 13.29 10.77 -19.55
N CYS A 11 12.06 10.92 -20.06
CA CYS A 11 11.18 12.01 -19.70
C CYS A 11 10.96 11.90 -18.19
N GLN A 12 11.71 12.69 -17.42
CA GLN A 12 11.22 13.19 -16.16
C GLN A 12 10.00 14.07 -16.48
N ALA A 13 8.87 13.42 -16.76
CA ALA A 13 7.61 14.09 -16.84
C ALA A 13 7.31 14.59 -15.43
N GLY A 14 7.54 15.89 -15.22
CA GLY A 14 7.05 16.61 -14.07
C GLY A 14 5.60 16.22 -13.79
N GLU A 15 5.23 16.15 -12.52
CA GLU A 15 3.90 15.72 -12.13
C GLU A 15 2.87 16.66 -12.75
N ARG A 16 1.91 16.10 -13.49
CA ARG A 16 0.82 16.92 -14.02
C ARG A 16 0.00 17.40 -12.84
N LEU A 17 -0.38 18.67 -12.84
CA LEU A 17 -1.25 19.26 -11.83
C LEU A 17 -2.53 18.42 -11.63
N SER A 18 -3.04 17.81 -12.69
CA SER A 18 -4.17 16.87 -12.67
C SER A 18 -3.89 15.61 -11.84
N ASP A 19 -2.69 15.05 -11.93
CA ASP A 19 -2.28 13.86 -11.19
C ASP A 19 -2.17 14.19 -9.70
N VAL A 20 -1.53 15.31 -9.36
CA VAL A 20 -1.40 15.77 -7.96
C VAL A 20 -2.76 16.04 -7.34
N ASN A 21 -3.65 16.73 -8.05
CA ASN A 21 -4.99 17.01 -7.55
C ASN A 21 -5.72 15.71 -7.18
N VAL A 22 -5.65 14.68 -8.03
CA VAL A 22 -6.24 13.36 -7.75
C VAL A 22 -5.56 12.70 -6.54
N TRP A 23 -4.23 12.70 -6.47
CA TRP A 23 -3.50 12.05 -5.37
C TRP A 23 -3.71 12.74 -4.03
N THR A 24 -3.96 14.05 -4.01
CA THR A 24 -4.15 14.82 -2.77
C THR A 24 -5.56 14.72 -2.21
N THR A 25 -6.52 14.17 -2.97
CA THR A 25 -7.91 14.05 -2.51
C THR A 25 -8.12 12.94 -1.49
N ASP A 26 -7.48 11.79 -1.67
CA ASP A 26 -7.73 10.60 -0.86
C ASP A 26 -6.53 9.64 -0.93
N ILE A 27 -6.12 9.10 0.22
CA ILE A 27 -4.99 8.18 0.34
C ILE A 27 -5.20 6.92 -0.49
N SER A 28 -6.43 6.45 -0.68
CA SER A 28 -6.73 5.30 -1.55
C SER A 28 -6.36 5.60 -3.00
N LYS A 29 -6.45 6.84 -3.47
CA LYS A 29 -6.01 7.21 -4.84
C LYS A 29 -4.50 7.11 -4.97
N VAL A 30 -3.77 7.41 -3.89
CA VAL A 30 -2.32 7.21 -3.84
C VAL A 30 -2.00 5.72 -3.82
N LEU A 31 -2.60 4.96 -2.90
CA LEU A 31 -2.30 3.54 -2.72
C LEU A 31 -2.70 2.66 -3.91
N ASN A 32 -3.75 3.02 -4.66
CA ASN A 32 -4.16 2.27 -5.84
C ASN A 32 -3.38 2.64 -7.12
N SER A 33 -2.58 3.71 -7.09
CA SER A 33 -1.76 4.14 -8.22
C SER A 33 -0.29 3.76 -8.00
N PRO A 34 0.30 2.87 -8.83
CA PRO A 34 1.71 2.48 -8.68
C PRO A 34 2.67 3.69 -8.71
N ARG A 35 2.36 4.69 -9.54
CA ARG A 35 3.17 5.92 -9.64
C ARG A 35 3.06 6.77 -8.37
N ALA A 36 1.85 6.95 -7.85
CA ALA A 36 1.62 7.73 -6.63
C ALA A 36 2.20 7.04 -5.40
N ARG A 37 2.03 5.71 -5.27
CA ARG A 37 2.68 4.89 -4.23
C ARG A 37 4.18 5.07 -4.22
N LYS A 38 4.84 4.98 -5.38
CA LYS A 38 6.28 5.17 -5.47
C LYS A 38 6.70 6.54 -4.93
N LYS A 39 5.96 7.59 -5.27
CA LYS A 39 6.22 8.95 -4.77
C LYS A 39 5.96 9.09 -3.27
N PHE A 40 4.90 8.47 -2.78
CA PHE A 40 4.60 8.46 -1.36
C PHE A 40 5.66 7.71 -0.57
N HIS A 41 6.16 6.58 -1.09
CA HIS A 41 7.31 5.86 -0.53
C HIS A 41 8.57 6.72 -0.54
N GLU A 42 8.90 7.40 -1.65
CA GLU A 42 10.05 8.33 -1.70
C GLU A 42 9.93 9.44 -0.64
N PHE A 43 8.73 9.98 -0.46
CA PHE A 43 8.44 10.98 0.57
C PHE A 43 8.64 10.42 1.99
N ILE A 44 8.06 9.25 2.29
CA ILE A 44 8.19 8.55 3.57
C ILE A 44 9.66 8.31 3.90
N SER A 45 10.44 7.75 2.96
CA SER A 45 11.87 7.50 3.14
C SER A 45 12.67 8.78 3.35
N THR A 46 12.36 9.86 2.62
CA THR A 46 13.03 11.16 2.77
C THR A 46 12.75 11.78 4.13
N LYS A 47 11.52 11.63 4.64
CA LYS A 47 11.10 12.14 5.95
C LYS A 47 11.44 11.20 7.11
N LYS A 48 11.94 9.98 6.81
CA LYS A 48 12.27 8.93 7.78
C LYS A 48 11.07 8.55 8.66
N LEU A 49 9.90 8.41 8.03
CA LEU A 49 8.67 8.03 8.70
C LEU A 49 8.59 6.51 8.80
N GLU A 50 9.29 5.93 9.77
CA GLU A 50 9.42 4.47 9.92
C GLU A 50 8.06 3.78 10.07
N GLU A 51 7.16 4.31 10.91
CA GLU A 51 5.82 3.76 11.10
C GLU A 51 5.00 3.77 9.79
N ALA A 52 5.11 4.84 9.01
CA ALA A 52 4.44 4.95 7.71
C ALA A 52 5.01 3.95 6.69
N GLU A 53 6.32 3.71 6.73
CA GLU A 53 6.98 2.71 5.88
C GLU A 53 6.48 1.30 6.21
N GLN A 54 6.44 0.93 7.49
CA GLN A 54 5.92 -0.38 7.90
C GLN A 54 4.43 -0.52 7.55
N THR A 55 3.63 0.53 7.76
CA THR A 55 2.19 0.52 7.46
C THR A 55 1.92 0.42 5.96
N LEU A 56 2.70 1.12 5.13
CA LEU A 56 2.62 0.99 3.67
C LEU A 56 3.01 -0.41 3.24
N HIS A 57 4.07 -0.98 3.82
CA HIS A 57 4.50 -2.34 3.54
C HIS A 57 3.40 -3.36 3.87
N LEU A 58 2.77 -3.26 5.04
CA LEU A 58 1.64 -4.10 5.42
C LEU A 58 0.52 -4.02 4.37
N TRP A 59 0.11 -2.80 4.00
CA TRP A 59 -0.94 -2.58 3.02
C TRP A 59 -0.61 -3.25 1.67
N GLU A 60 0.63 -3.15 1.21
CA GLU A 60 1.10 -3.79 -0.02
C GLU A 60 1.11 -5.32 0.07
N GLN A 61 1.45 -5.90 1.24
CA GLN A 61 1.34 -7.35 1.45
C GLN A 61 -0.11 -7.81 1.35
N ILE A 62 -1.06 -7.08 1.96
CA ILE A 62 -2.48 -7.41 1.86
C ILE A 62 -2.95 -7.35 0.40
N ASP A 63 -2.64 -6.27 -0.31
CA ASP A 63 -3.03 -6.09 -1.71
C ASP A 63 -2.45 -7.19 -2.61
N LYS A 64 -1.20 -7.60 -2.36
CA LYS A 64 -0.54 -8.71 -3.05
C LYS A 64 -1.23 -10.05 -2.78
N ILE A 65 -1.66 -10.33 -1.55
CA ILE A 65 -2.39 -11.55 -1.22
C ILE A 65 -3.75 -11.56 -1.93
N GLN A 66 -4.53 -10.49 -1.81
CA GLN A 66 -5.83 -10.35 -2.47
C GLN A 66 -5.70 -10.47 -4.00
N ARG A 67 -4.68 -9.85 -4.60
CA ARG A 67 -4.42 -9.97 -6.04
C ARG A 67 -4.11 -11.40 -6.44
N LYS A 68 -3.25 -12.10 -5.70
CA LYS A 68 -2.94 -13.51 -5.99
C LYS A 68 -4.17 -14.42 -5.83
N LYS A 69 -5.05 -14.16 -4.85
CA LYS A 69 -6.33 -14.88 -4.70
C LYS A 69 -7.23 -14.69 -5.92
N ARG A 70 -7.30 -13.47 -6.47
CA ARG A 70 -8.08 -13.17 -7.69
C ARG A 70 -7.48 -13.79 -8.97
N GLU A 71 -6.16 -13.75 -9.11
CA GLU A 71 -5.46 -14.27 -10.29
C GLU A 71 -5.38 -15.80 -10.32
N ARG A 72 -5.25 -16.43 -9.15
CA ARG A 72 -5.23 -17.87 -8.99
C ARG A 72 -6.40 -18.26 -8.09
N ASN A 73 -7.50 -18.67 -8.72
CA ASN A 73 -8.70 -19.15 -8.05
C ASN A 73 -8.44 -20.23 -6.97
N ASP A 74 -7.32 -20.96 -7.04
CA ASP A 74 -6.89 -21.92 -6.03
C ASP A 74 -5.42 -21.74 -5.62
N LEU A 75 -5.15 -20.79 -4.72
CA LEU A 75 -3.89 -20.82 -3.96
C LEU A 75 -3.93 -21.98 -2.95
N PRO A 76 -2.85 -22.78 -2.82
CA PRO A 76 -2.80 -23.83 -1.82
C PRO A 76 -3.09 -23.28 -0.42
N ARG A 77 -4.03 -23.90 0.30
CA ARG A 77 -4.45 -23.45 1.65
C ARG A 77 -3.27 -23.20 2.59
N ASN A 78 -2.28 -24.09 2.57
CA ASN A 78 -1.07 -23.98 3.37
C ASN A 78 -0.18 -22.77 3.01
N ALA A 79 -0.23 -22.30 1.76
CA ALA A 79 0.47 -21.09 1.36
C ALA A 79 -0.25 -19.83 1.86
N LEU A 80 -1.58 -19.81 1.81
CA LEU A 80 -2.40 -18.72 2.35
C LEU A 80 -2.26 -18.60 3.87
N LEU A 81 -2.37 -19.71 4.61
CA LEU A 81 -2.22 -19.69 6.06
C LEU A 81 -0.83 -19.19 6.50
N ARG A 82 0.22 -19.55 5.76
CA ARG A 82 1.57 -18.98 6.01
C ARG A 82 1.60 -17.48 5.74
N ALA A 83 1.02 -17.02 4.64
CA ALA A 83 0.94 -15.59 4.33
C ALA A 83 0.16 -14.82 5.41
N TYR A 84 -0.98 -15.33 5.86
CA TYR A 84 -1.78 -14.72 6.92
C TYR A 84 -1.05 -14.71 8.26
N LYS A 85 -0.32 -15.78 8.59
CA LYS A 85 0.50 -15.81 9.80
C LYS A 85 1.60 -14.75 9.76
N HIS A 86 2.35 -14.67 8.66
CA HIS A 86 3.36 -13.62 8.51
C HIS A 86 2.77 -12.22 8.61
N LEU A 87 1.56 -12.03 8.06
CA LEU A 87 0.87 -10.75 8.12
C LEU A 87 0.46 -10.38 9.55
N TYR A 88 -0.06 -11.35 10.30
CA TYR A 88 -0.38 -11.20 11.71
C TYR A 88 0.87 -10.89 12.54
N ASP A 89 1.93 -11.69 12.41
CA ASP A 89 3.16 -11.53 13.17
C ASP A 89 3.78 -10.14 12.89
N TYR A 90 3.78 -9.72 11.62
CA TYR A 90 4.27 -8.39 11.23
C TYR A 90 3.40 -7.24 11.77
N ALA A 91 2.07 -7.39 11.72
CA ALA A 91 1.17 -6.39 12.28
C ALA A 91 1.31 -6.28 13.80
N GLU A 92 1.52 -7.41 14.50
CA GLU A 92 1.71 -7.44 15.96
C GLU A 92 3.01 -6.73 16.39
N GLU A 93 4.07 -6.83 15.59
CA GLU A 93 5.38 -6.29 15.92
C GLU A 93 5.56 -4.83 15.50
N TYR A 94 5.03 -4.43 14.34
CA TYR A 94 5.38 -3.16 13.70
C TYR A 94 4.22 -2.18 13.52
N ILE A 95 2.97 -2.61 13.73
CA ILE A 95 1.79 -1.83 13.34
C ILE A 95 0.94 -1.51 14.56
N ASN A 96 0.54 -0.25 14.68
CA ASN A 96 -0.32 0.25 15.76
C ASN A 96 -1.80 -0.06 15.50
N PHE A 97 -2.15 -1.33 15.32
CA PHE A 97 -3.53 -1.79 15.25
C PHE A 97 -4.14 -1.96 16.65
N ASP A 98 -5.44 -1.70 16.76
CA ASP A 98 -6.15 -1.89 18.01
C ASP A 98 -6.41 -3.39 18.31
N GLU A 99 -6.83 -3.68 19.55
CA GLU A 99 -7.07 -5.07 19.97
C GLU A 99 -8.20 -5.74 19.18
N ALA A 100 -9.18 -4.99 18.67
CA ALA A 100 -10.25 -5.54 17.85
C ALA A 100 -9.73 -5.92 16.46
N GLU A 101 -8.96 -5.04 15.81
CA GLU A 101 -8.30 -5.25 14.52
C GLU A 101 -7.35 -6.45 14.58
N MET A 102 -6.50 -6.52 15.61
CA MET A 102 -5.59 -7.65 15.82
C MET A 102 -6.32 -8.97 16.08
N ARG A 103 -7.45 -8.94 16.82
CA ARG A 103 -8.29 -10.13 16.99
C ARG A 103 -8.87 -10.62 15.67
N GLN A 104 -9.27 -9.72 14.77
CA GLN A 104 -9.75 -10.12 13.45
C GLN A 104 -8.63 -10.72 12.60
N LEU A 105 -7.45 -10.11 12.55
CA LEU A 105 -6.29 -10.69 11.85
C LEU A 105 -5.93 -12.07 12.38
N ARG A 106 -6.00 -12.27 13.69
CA ARG A 106 -5.76 -13.58 14.31
C ARG A 106 -6.73 -14.65 13.79
N ARG A 107 -7.97 -14.29 13.44
CA ARG A 107 -8.95 -15.24 12.89
C ARG A 107 -8.51 -15.79 11.53
N LEU A 108 -7.81 -14.99 10.71
CA LEU A 108 -7.23 -15.46 9.44
C LEU A 108 -6.28 -16.65 9.63
N THR A 109 -5.55 -16.66 10.76
CA THR A 109 -4.60 -17.75 11.07
C THR A 109 -5.30 -19.05 11.50
N LYS A 110 -6.56 -18.98 11.94
CA LYS A 110 -7.31 -20.11 12.52
C LYS A 110 -8.26 -20.82 11.53
N SER A 111 -8.07 -20.58 10.23
CA SER A 111 -8.93 -21.06 9.14
C SER A 111 -10.36 -20.53 9.23
N CYS A 112 -10.70 -19.54 8.40
CA CYS A 112 -12.07 -19.04 8.21
C CYS A 112 -12.53 -19.25 6.76
N SER A 113 -13.79 -18.92 6.46
CA SER A 113 -14.32 -19.01 5.10
C SER A 113 -13.67 -17.94 4.20
N PRO A 114 -13.59 -18.17 2.87
CA PRO A 114 -12.97 -17.23 1.94
C PRO A 114 -13.56 -15.82 1.98
N GLU A 115 -14.88 -15.70 2.18
CA GLU A 115 -15.59 -14.43 2.29
C GLU A 115 -15.14 -13.65 3.52
N VAL A 116 -15.08 -14.33 4.66
CA VAL A 116 -14.59 -13.75 5.92
C VAL A 116 -13.11 -13.37 5.81
N GLU A 117 -12.32 -14.12 5.04
CA GLU A 117 -10.92 -13.73 4.78
C GLU A 117 -10.83 -12.41 4.04
N ASP A 118 -11.58 -12.24 2.97
CA ASP A 118 -11.55 -11.01 2.18
C ASP A 118 -12.09 -9.82 2.96
N GLU A 119 -13.12 -10.01 3.78
CA GLU A 119 -13.63 -8.99 4.71
C GLU A 119 -12.57 -8.54 5.73
N ILE A 120 -11.85 -9.47 6.36
CA ILE A 120 -10.82 -9.14 7.35
C ILE A 120 -9.64 -8.43 6.67
N LEU A 121 -9.20 -8.90 5.49
CA LEU A 121 -8.12 -8.26 4.74
C LEU A 121 -8.50 -6.84 4.31
N GLU A 122 -9.75 -6.63 3.89
CA GLU A 122 -10.22 -5.30 3.49
C GLU A 122 -10.32 -4.36 4.69
N MET A 123 -10.82 -4.84 5.83
CA MET A 123 -10.82 -4.08 7.09
C MET A 123 -9.39 -3.68 7.48
N ALA A 124 -8.42 -4.60 7.43
CA ALA A 124 -7.03 -4.30 7.74
C ALA A 124 -6.40 -3.28 6.77
N LYS A 125 -6.77 -3.30 5.47
CA LYS A 125 -6.36 -2.26 4.50
C LYS A 125 -6.91 -0.89 4.84
N GLN A 126 -8.18 -0.82 5.26
CA GLN A 126 -8.81 0.43 5.67
C GLN A 126 -8.16 0.98 6.95
N SER A 127 -7.84 0.12 7.91
CA SER A 127 -7.09 0.49 9.11
C SER A 127 -5.69 1.03 8.77
N ALA A 128 -4.96 0.35 7.90
CA ALA A 128 -3.66 0.83 7.42
C ALA A 128 -3.77 2.17 6.66
N GLN A 129 -4.81 2.37 5.85
CA GLN A 129 -5.09 3.65 5.19
C GLN A 129 -5.34 4.77 6.21
N LYS A 130 -6.08 4.47 7.27
CA LYS A 130 -6.35 5.43 8.35
C LYS A 130 -5.07 5.85 9.06
N LEU A 131 -4.19 4.90 9.37
CA LEU A 131 -2.87 5.18 9.96
C LEU A 131 -2.01 6.05 9.04
N LEU A 132 -2.05 5.82 7.72
CA LEU A 132 -1.31 6.61 6.72
C LEU A 132 -1.95 7.97 6.40
N SER A 133 -3.14 8.28 6.93
CA SER A 133 -3.90 9.47 6.53
C SER A 133 -3.24 10.78 6.97
N ASP A 134 -2.61 10.80 8.15
CA ASP A 134 -1.87 11.97 8.61
C ASP A 134 -0.61 12.22 7.76
N ASP A 135 0.14 11.16 7.42
CA ASP A 135 1.29 11.26 6.53
C ASP A 135 0.90 11.64 5.11
N HIS A 136 -0.26 11.19 4.63
CA HIS A 136 -0.84 11.59 3.35
C HIS A 136 -1.15 13.08 3.30
N ARG A 137 -1.62 13.67 4.39
CA ARG A 137 -1.82 15.13 4.49
C ARG A 137 -0.49 15.88 4.34
N HIS A 138 0.57 15.40 4.99
CA HIS A 138 1.91 15.97 4.86
C HIS A 138 2.49 15.80 3.46
N PHE A 139 2.30 14.64 2.85
CA PHE A 139 2.65 14.37 1.45
C PHE A 139 1.92 15.30 0.50
N SER A 140 0.62 15.52 0.72
CA SER A 140 -0.19 16.40 -0.11
C SER A 140 0.32 17.84 -0.07
N SER A 141 0.60 18.36 1.14
CA SER A 141 1.22 19.67 1.30
C SER A 141 2.60 19.74 0.63
N HIS A 142 3.39 18.67 0.73
CA HIS A 142 4.70 18.59 0.07
C HIS A 142 4.60 18.69 -1.46
N LEU A 143 3.65 17.98 -2.08
CA LEU A 143 3.43 18.05 -3.54
C LEU A 143 3.00 19.45 -3.98
N TRP A 144 2.06 20.08 -3.27
CA TRP A 144 1.62 21.44 -3.60
C TRP A 144 2.75 22.47 -3.49
N ASN A 145 3.63 22.32 -2.48
CA ASN A 145 4.80 23.18 -2.33
C ASN A 145 5.85 22.99 -3.42
N GLN A 146 5.92 21.81 -4.05
CA GLN A 146 6.81 21.58 -5.19
C GLN A 146 6.25 22.16 -6.49
N LEU A 147 4.93 22.17 -6.67
CA LEU A 147 4.27 22.70 -7.87
C LEU A 147 4.06 24.22 -7.86
N GLY A 148 3.99 24.84 -6.67
CA GLY A 148 3.86 26.29 -6.50
C GLY A 148 5.17 27.07 -6.55
N ARG A 149 6.28 26.44 -6.96
CA ARG A 149 7.59 27.07 -7.16
C ARG A 149 7.99 27.11 -8.62
#